data_AF-A0A0B0HCP8-F1
#
_entry.id   AF-A0A0B0HCP8-F1
#
_cell.length_a   1.000
_cell.length_b   1.000
_cell.length_c   1.000
_cell.angle_alpha   90.00
_cell.angle_beta   90.00
_cell.angle_gamma   90.00
#
_symmetry.space_group_name_H-M   'P 1'
#
loop_
_entity.id
_entity.type
_entity.pdbx_description
1 polymer ?
#
loop_
_entity_poly.entity_id
_entity_poly.type
_entity_poly.pdbx_seq_one_letter_code
_entity_poly.pdbx_strand_id
1 'polypeptide(L)'
;MSMHVDALEKLFERIPELFPEGSDFGETHAKDAIWDNPEKFSDTVTKAQQALSDFKKVVAAGDMAQTRSAFKEFGKNSCGSCHRAFKRKHDH
;
A
#
# COMPACT_ATOMS: atom_id res chain seq x y z
N MET A 1 15.03 11.41 -4.70
CA MET A 1 13.93 10.52 -4.23
C MET A 1 12.78 10.35 -5.23
N SER A 2 12.59 11.24 -6.21
CA SER A 2 11.43 11.19 -7.13
C SER A 2 11.30 9.86 -7.89
N MET A 3 12.40 9.32 -8.43
CA MET A 3 12.39 7.99 -9.08
C MET A 3 11.81 6.87 -8.20
N HIS A 4 12.11 6.85 -6.89
CA HIS A 4 11.60 5.81 -6.00
C HIS A 4 10.10 5.94 -5.77
N VAL A 5 9.58 7.17 -5.71
CA VAL A 5 8.14 7.42 -5.53
C VAL A 5 7.38 7.07 -6.80
N ASP A 6 7.93 7.38 -7.98
CA ASP A 6 7.33 7.00 -9.26
C ASP A 6 7.29 5.48 -9.45
N ALA A 7 8.33 4.76 -9.01
CA ALA A 7 8.35 3.31 -9.05
C ALA A 7 7.28 2.71 -8.11
N LEU A 8 7.10 3.28 -6.91
CA LEU A 8 6.04 2.86 -5.98
C LEU A 8 4.65 3.12 -6.55
N GLU A 9 4.45 4.23 -7.27
CA GLU A 9 3.15 4.59 -7.88
C GLU A 9 2.73 3.52 -8.88
N LYS A 10 3.65 3.14 -9.79
CA LYS A 10 3.42 2.06 -10.73
C LYS A 10 3.14 0.71 -10.07
N LEU A 11 3.78 0.42 -8.93
CA LEU A 11 3.50 -0.83 -8.21
C LEU A 11 2.10 -0.81 -7.60
N PHE A 12 1.67 0.32 -7.05
CA PHE A 12 0.37 0.46 -6.39
C PHE A 12 -0.79 0.36 -7.38
N GLU A 13 -0.61 0.83 -8.62
CA GLU A 13 -1.60 0.67 -9.70
C GLU A 13 -1.87 -0.80 -10.04
N ARG A 14 -0.88 -1.67 -9.87
CA ARG A 14 -1.00 -3.10 -10.20
C ARG A 14 -1.61 -3.93 -9.08
N ILE A 15 -1.68 -3.43 -7.84
CA ILE A 15 -2.15 -4.18 -6.68
C ILE A 15 -3.49 -4.88 -6.91
N PRO A 16 -4.55 -4.23 -7.44
CA PRO A 16 -5.85 -4.88 -7.64
C PRO A 16 -5.79 -6.13 -8.53
N GLU A 17 -4.86 -6.15 -9.50
CA GLU A 17 -4.70 -7.26 -10.44
C GLU A 17 -3.96 -8.46 -9.84
N LEU A 18 -3.25 -8.27 -8.73
CA LEU A 18 -2.41 -9.29 -8.11
C LEU A 18 -3.18 -10.23 -7.17
N PHE A 19 -4.46 -9.95 -6.90
CA PHE A 19 -5.31 -10.75 -6.02
C PHE A 19 -6.58 -11.23 -6.73
N PRO A 20 -6.46 -12.01 -7.83
CA PRO A 20 -7.64 -12.61 -8.47
C PRO A 20 -8.33 -13.60 -7.52
N GLU A 21 -9.61 -13.86 -7.77
CA GLU A 21 -10.37 -14.86 -6.99
C GLU A 21 -9.69 -16.24 -7.06
N GLY A 22 -9.64 -16.92 -5.92
CA GLY A 22 -8.98 -18.22 -5.81
C GLY A 22 -7.45 -18.16 -5.92
N SER A 23 -6.80 -17.02 -5.67
CA SER A 23 -5.33 -16.91 -5.57
C SER A 23 -4.82 -17.00 -4.13
N ASP A 24 -5.62 -17.59 -3.24
CA ASP A 24 -5.38 -17.75 -1.81
C ASP A 24 -4.68 -19.06 -1.45
N PHE A 25 -4.36 -19.90 -2.45
CA PHE A 25 -3.66 -21.17 -2.28
C PHE A 25 -2.12 -21.03 -2.37
N GLY A 26 -1.40 -21.99 -1.75
CA GLY A 26 0.06 -22.04 -1.75
C GLY A 26 0.71 -21.17 -0.66
N GLU A 27 1.98 -20.83 -0.85
CA GLU A 27 2.74 -19.98 0.07
C GLU A 27 2.28 -18.52 -0.04
N THR A 28 1.19 -18.19 0.65
CA THR A 28 0.62 -16.84 0.67
C THR A 28 0.29 -16.36 2.07
N HIS A 29 0.59 -15.09 2.31
CA HIS A 29 0.16 -14.37 3.50
C HIS A 29 -1.08 -13.49 3.24
N ALA A 30 -1.72 -13.61 2.09
CA ALA A 30 -3.01 -12.96 1.85
C ALA A 30 -4.06 -13.55 2.80
N LYS A 31 -4.84 -12.72 3.48
CA LYS A 31 -6.02 -13.17 4.24
C LYS A 31 -7.21 -13.29 3.32
N ASP A 32 -8.11 -14.21 3.65
CA ASP A 32 -9.38 -14.47 2.97
C ASP A 32 -10.26 -13.20 2.91
N ALA A 33 -10.08 -12.32 3.89
CA ALA A 33 -10.70 -11.00 3.98
C ALA A 33 -10.54 -10.11 2.72
N ILE A 34 -9.53 -10.35 1.88
CA ILE A 34 -9.39 -9.67 0.58
C ILE A 34 -10.58 -10.00 -0.33
N TRP A 35 -10.97 -11.27 -0.40
CA TRP A 35 -12.06 -11.75 -1.25
C TRP A 35 -13.42 -11.70 -0.55
N ASP A 36 -13.47 -11.82 0.79
CA ASP A 36 -14.72 -11.65 1.54
C ASP A 36 -15.20 -10.19 1.58
N ASN A 37 -14.27 -9.22 1.44
CA ASN A 37 -14.57 -7.79 1.55
C ASN A 37 -13.88 -6.99 0.42
N PRO A 38 -14.22 -7.24 -0.85
CA PRO A 38 -13.52 -6.64 -2.00
C PRO A 38 -13.64 -5.12 -2.03
N GLU A 39 -14.77 -4.56 -1.59
CA GLU A 39 -14.95 -3.10 -1.48
C GLU A 39 -13.99 -2.48 -0.47
N LYS A 40 -13.83 -3.10 0.71
CA LYS A 40 -12.91 -2.63 1.75
C LYS A 40 -11.46 -2.74 1.29
N PHE A 41 -11.13 -3.81 0.56
CA PHE A 41 -9.81 -3.98 -0.03
C PHE A 41 -9.53 -2.87 -1.05
N SER A 42 -10.45 -2.67 -2.00
CA SER A 42 -10.36 -1.61 -3.01
C SER A 42 -10.21 -0.22 -2.39
N ASP A 43 -11.05 0.15 -1.42
CA ASP A 43 -10.97 1.42 -0.70
C ASP A 43 -9.62 1.59 0.02
N THR A 44 -9.08 0.51 0.60
CA THR A 44 -7.76 0.56 1.25
C THR A 44 -6.63 0.76 0.24
N VAL A 45 -6.73 0.17 -0.96
CA VAL A 45 -5.78 0.41 -2.06
C VAL A 45 -5.86 1.85 -2.56
N THR A 46 -7.06 2.39 -2.78
CA THR A 46 -7.26 3.78 -3.18
C THR A 46 -6.69 4.76 -2.15
N LYS A 47 -6.93 4.52 -0.85
CA LYS A 47 -6.34 5.32 0.23
C LYS A 47 -4.81 5.26 0.24
N ALA A 48 -4.24 4.09 -0.04
CA ALA A 48 -2.80 3.92 -0.13
C ALA A 48 -2.20 4.68 -1.34
N GLN A 49 -2.87 4.66 -2.49
CA GLN A 49 -2.50 5.44 -3.68
C GLN A 49 -2.57 6.95 -3.42
N GLN A 50 -3.63 7.42 -2.75
CA GLN A 50 -3.77 8.82 -2.37
C GLN A 50 -2.65 9.26 -1.42
N ALA A 51 -2.34 8.46 -0.40
CA ALA A 51 -1.24 8.74 0.53
C ALA A 51 0.12 8.82 -0.19
N LEU A 52 0.34 8.00 -1.23
CA LEU A 52 1.54 8.07 -2.06
C LEU A 52 1.60 9.34 -2.90
N SER A 53 0.48 9.75 -3.49
CA SER A 53 0.37 11.00 -4.26
C SER A 53 0.72 12.22 -3.39
N ASP A 54 0.23 12.25 -2.14
CA ASP A 54 0.54 13.34 -1.21
C ASP A 54 2.00 13.29 -0.75
N PHE A 55 2.56 12.10 -0.51
CA PHE A 55 3.99 11.94 -0.22
C PHE A 55 4.88 12.41 -1.38
N LYS A 56 4.49 12.13 -2.63
CA LYS A 56 5.19 12.57 -3.85
C LYS A 56 5.34 14.08 -3.92
N LYS A 57 4.29 14.83 -3.55
CA LYS A 57 4.32 16.30 -3.49
C LYS A 57 5.36 16.81 -2.48
N VAL A 58 5.40 16.21 -1.29
CA VAL A 58 6.38 16.58 -0.25
C VAL A 58 7.81 16.25 -0.69
N VAL A 59 8.01 15.09 -1.32
CA VAL A 59 9.32 14.68 -1.85
C VAL A 59 9.79 15.64 -2.95
N ALA A 60 8.90 16.12 -3.81
CA ALA A 60 9.23 17.07 -4.87
C ALA A 60 9.64 18.45 -4.32
N ALA A 61 9.13 18.84 -3.14
CA ALA A 61 9.49 20.10 -2.48
C ALA A 61 10.92 20.10 -1.90
N GLY A 62 11.53 18.93 -1.68
CA GLY A 62 12.95 18.79 -1.31
C GLY A 62 13.29 19.04 0.16
N ASP A 63 12.32 19.36 1.02
CA ASP A 63 12.53 19.51 2.46
C ASP A 63 12.69 18.13 3.14
N MET A 64 13.88 17.84 3.65
CA MET A 64 14.20 16.55 4.26
C MET A 64 13.50 16.32 5.61
N ALA A 65 13.24 17.35 6.39
CA ALA A 65 12.53 17.22 7.67
C ALA A 65 11.05 16.89 7.41
N GLN A 66 10.42 17.61 6.48
CA GLN A 66 9.05 17.33 6.04
C GLN A 66 8.95 15.95 5.37
N THR A 67 9.91 15.60 4.51
CA THR A 67 9.95 14.28 3.86
C THR A 67 9.98 13.14 4.88
N ARG A 68 10.77 13.27 5.95
CA ARG A 68 10.81 12.24 7.02
C ARG A 68 9.47 12.09 7.73
N SER A 69 8.80 13.20 8.04
CA SER A 69 7.48 13.16 8.68
C SER A 69 6.44 12.55 7.75
N ALA A 70 6.40 12.99 6.50
CA ALA A 70 5.48 12.50 5.49
C ALA A 70 5.70 11.01 5.16
N PHE A 71 6.95 10.54 5.19
CA PHE A 71 7.26 9.12 5.00
C PHE A 71 6.65 8.23 6.09
N LYS A 72 6.68 8.67 7.36
CA LYS A 72 6.06 7.93 8.47
C LYS A 72 4.55 7.83 8.30
N GLU A 73 3.91 8.95 7.94
CA GLU A 73 2.47 9.00 7.74
C GLU A 73 2.04 8.18 6.53
N PHE A 74 2.78 8.30 5.41
CA PHE A 74 2.61 7.45 4.24
C PHE A 74 2.68 5.97 4.64
N GLY A 75 3.75 5.52 5.28
CA GLY A 75 3.91 4.10 5.66
C GLY A 75 2.80 3.59 6.57
N LYS A 76 2.25 4.43 7.46
CA LYS A 76 1.14 4.06 8.36
C LYS A 76 -0.18 3.91 7.60
N ASN A 77 -0.45 4.81 6.65
CA ASN A 77 -1.73 4.93 5.96
C ASN A 77 -1.82 4.11 4.67
N SER A 78 -0.67 3.77 4.06
CA SER A 78 -0.59 2.87 2.91
C SER A 78 -0.27 1.43 3.36
N CYS A 79 1.03 1.11 3.46
CA CYS A 79 1.55 -0.23 3.73
C CYS A 79 0.98 -0.81 5.03
N GLY A 80 1.03 -0.02 6.10
CA GLY A 80 0.59 -0.44 7.42
C GLY A 80 -0.92 -0.69 7.49
N SER A 81 -1.72 0.16 6.86
CA SER A 81 -3.18 0.03 6.86
C SER A 81 -3.61 -1.24 6.13
N CYS A 82 -3.10 -1.44 4.91
CA CYS A 82 -3.38 -2.60 4.10
C CYS A 82 -2.89 -3.90 4.77
N HIS A 83 -1.63 -3.95 5.22
CA HIS A 83 -1.09 -5.17 5.83
C HIS A 83 -1.82 -5.56 7.12
N ARG A 84 -2.23 -4.59 7.96
CA ARG A 84 -3.02 -4.91 9.17
C ARG A 84 -4.36 -5.56 8.82
N ALA A 85 -5.05 -5.03 7.81
CA ALA A 85 -6.34 -5.55 7.39
C ALA A 85 -6.20 -6.89 6.66
N PHE A 86 -5.29 -7.01 5.71
CA PHE A 86 -5.34 -8.04 4.66
C PHE A 86 -4.12 -8.98 4.58
N LYS A 87 -3.04 -8.73 5.33
CA LYS A 87 -1.86 -9.62 5.36
C LYS A 87 -1.78 -10.37 6.69
N ARG A 88 -1.66 -11.70 6.63
CA ARG A 88 -1.38 -12.56 7.80
C ARG A 88 -0.04 -12.13 8.40
N LYS A 89 0.06 -12.17 9.73
CA LYS A 89 1.36 -11.98 10.38
C LYS A 89 2.22 -13.20 10.05
N HIS A 90 3.52 -12.97 9.90
CA HIS A 90 4.46 -14.07 9.83
C HIS A 90 4.60 -14.60 11.25
N ASP A 91 3.92 -15.70 11.55
CA ASP A 91 4.24 -16.51 12.72
C ASP A 91 5.46 -17.35 12.33
N HIS A 92 6.51 -17.26 13.13
CA HIS A 92 7.82 -17.87 12.89
C HIS A 92 7.75 -19.38 12.72
#